data_AF-A0AAW9EFL9-F1
#
_entry.id   AF-A0AAW9EFL9-F1
#
_cell.length_a   1.000
_cell.length_b   1.000
_cell.length_c   1.000
_cell.angle_alpha   90.00
_cell.angle_beta   90.00
_cell.angle_gamma   90.00
#
_symmetry.space_group_name_H-M   'P 1'
#
loop_
_entity.id
_entity.type
_entity.pdbx_description
1 polymer ?
#
loop_
_entity_poly.entity_id
_entity_poly.type
_entity_poly.pdbx_seq_one_letter_code
_entity_poly.pdbx_strand_id
1 'polypeptide(L)' 'MMAAHRVPPQMMGIIPNNTGGFGDVEKASRVFVRNELMPLQKRLQELNDWLGEEVIRFEPYTLDIEN' A
#
# COMPACT_ATOMS: atom_id res chain seq x y z
N MET A 1 -15.81 -9.74 -4.72
CA MET A 1 -15.10 -8.84 -5.67
C MET A 1 -14.02 -7.94 -5.04
N MET A 2 -13.74 -8.01 -3.72
CA MET A 2 -12.67 -7.18 -3.11
C MET A 2 -11.23 -7.66 -3.42
N ALA A 3 -11.03 -8.95 -3.72
CA ALA A 3 -9.72 -9.52 -4.01
C ALA A 3 -9.05 -8.93 -5.27
N ALA A 4 -9.83 -8.42 -6.22
CA ALA A 4 -9.31 -7.87 -7.47
C ALA A 4 -8.49 -6.58 -7.25
N HIS A 5 -8.87 -5.77 -6.26
CA HIS A 5 -8.17 -4.53 -5.95
C HIS A 5 -6.95 -4.73 -5.03
N ARG A 6 -6.79 -5.92 -4.42
CA ARG A 6 -5.69 -6.29 -3.52
C ARG A 6 -5.42 -5.32 -2.35
N VAL A 7 -6.34 -4.38 -2.10
CA VAL A 7 -6.32 -3.47 -0.96
C VAL A 7 -7.04 -4.13 0.22
N PRO A 8 -6.44 -4.15 1.42
CA PRO A 8 -7.07 -4.71 2.61
C PRO A 8 -8.36 -3.97 2.97
N PRO A 9 -9.44 -4.68 3.37
CA PRO A 9 -10.73 -4.06 3.65
C PRO A 9 -10.70 -3.07 4.82
N GLN A 10 -9.77 -3.22 5.78
CA GLN A 10 -9.61 -2.26 6.88
C GLN A 10 -9.21 -0.88 6.38
N MET A 11 -8.41 -0.84 5.31
CA MET A 11 -7.91 0.38 4.70
C MET A 11 -8.94 1.03 3.79
N MET A 12 -10.03 0.32 3.47
CA MET A 12 -11.16 0.84 2.69
C MET A 12 -12.26 1.47 3.57
N GLY A 13 -12.05 1.59 4.89
CA GLY A 13 -13.07 2.10 5.81
C GLY A 13 -14.24 1.15 6.07
N ILE A 14 -14.09 -0.14 5.74
CA ILE A 14 -15.11 -1.14 6.00
C ILE A 14 -15.09 -1.51 7.49
N ILE A 15 -16.25 -1.51 8.13
CA ILE A 15 -16.41 -1.90 9.53
C ILE A 15 -16.74 -3.41 9.59
N PRO A 16 -16.01 -4.21 10.38
CA PRO A 16 -16.28 -5.64 10.49
C PRO A 16 -17.60 -5.88 11.21
N ASN A 17 -18.42 -6.78 10.68
CA ASN A 17 -19.69 -7.19 11.29
C ASN A 17 -19.57 -8.49 12.11
N ASN A 18 -18.33 -8.96 12.36
CA ASN A 18 -18.04 -10.18 13.12
C ASN A 18 -17.17 -9.89 14.36
N THR A 19 -17.31 -10.72 15.39
CA THR A 19 -16.64 -10.55 16.70
C THR A 19 -15.10 -10.64 16.64
N GLY A 20 -14.53 -11.12 15.52
CA GLY A 20 -13.08 -11.26 15.30
C GLY A 20 -12.40 -10.07 14.62
N GLY A 21 -13.16 -9.08 14.13
CA GLY A 21 -12.60 -7.92 13.43
C GLY A 21 -11.74 -8.27 12.23
N PHE A 22 -10.93 -7.32 11.77
CA PHE A 22 -9.99 -7.52 10.66
C PHE A 22 -8.52 -7.78 11.10
N GLY A 23 -8.28 -7.96 12.39
CA GLY A 23 -6.94 -8.13 12.96
C GLY A 23 -6.13 -6.83 13.03
N ASP A 24 -4.80 -6.99 13.13
CA ASP A 24 -3.83 -5.91 13.27
C ASP A 24 -3.70 -5.06 11.98
N VAL A 25 -4.15 -3.81 12.07
CA VAL A 25 -4.15 -2.83 10.96
C VAL A 25 -2.73 -2.41 10.58
N GLU A 26 -1.82 -2.30 11.54
CA GLU A 26 -0.42 -1.93 11.29
C GLU A 26 0.28 -3.01 10.47
N LYS A 27 0.06 -4.27 10.82
CA LYS A 27 0.56 -5.41 10.05
C LYS A 27 -0.05 -5.45 8.65
N ALA A 28 -1.35 -5.25 8.52
CA ALA A 28 -2.02 -5.21 7.21
C ALA A 28 -1.44 -4.10 6.32
N SER A 29 -1.21 -2.92 6.90
CA SER A 29 -0.61 -1.76 6.22
C SER A 29 0.78 -2.06 5.68
N ARG A 30 1.67 -2.59 6.51
CA ARG A 30 3.03 -2.99 6.08
C ARG A 30 3.03 -3.99 4.94
N VAL A 31 2.17 -5.01 5.02
CA VAL A 31 2.09 -6.05 3.98
C VAL A 31 1.56 -5.47 2.68
N PHE A 32 0.52 -4.63 2.75
CA PHE A 32 -0.03 -3.97 1.57
C PHE A 32 0.99 -3.07 0.88
N VAL A 33 1.69 -2.22 1.65
CA VAL A 33 2.69 -1.31 1.07
C VAL A 33 3.81 -2.10 0.41
N ARG A 34 4.34 -3.13 1.09
CA ARG A 34 5.42 -3.96 0.55
C ARG A 34 5.02 -4.70 -0.73
N ASN A 35 3.81 -5.26 -0.77
CA ASN A 35 3.43 -6.22 -1.81
C ASN A 35 2.66 -5.58 -2.97
N GLU A 36 2.00 -4.45 -2.76
CA GLU A 36 1.17 -3.81 -3.78
C GLU A 36 1.71 -2.42 -4.14
N LEU A 37 1.98 -1.57 -3.14
CA LEU A 37 2.35 -0.17 -3.40
C LEU A 37 3.78 -0.03 -3.94
N MET A 38 4.77 -0.64 -3.29
CA MET A 38 6.17 -0.52 -3.73
C MET A 38 6.41 -1.09 -5.14
N PRO A 39 5.84 -2.25 -5.54
CA PRO A 39 5.94 -2.70 -6.92
C PRO A 39 5.32 -1.71 -7.91
N LEU A 40 4.15 -1.15 -7.60
CA LEU A 40 3.51 -0.15 -8.45
C LEU A 40 4.37 1.12 -8.58
N GLN A 41 4.95 1.60 -7.49
CA GLN A 41 5.90 2.71 -7.49
C GLN A 41 7.09 2.43 -8.41
N LYS A 42 7.68 1.23 -8.35
CA LYS A 42 8.77 0.82 -9.24
C LYS A 42 8.35 0.83 -10.71
N ARG A 43 7.15 0.34 -11.04
CA ARG A 43 6.61 0.38 -12.41
C ARG A 43 6.46 1.80 -12.91
N LEU A 44 6.08 2.75 -12.05
CA LEU A 44 6.01 4.17 -12.41
C LEU A 44 7.41 4.77 -12.60
N GLN A 45 8.39 4.36 -11.80
CA GLN A 45 9.78 4.82 -11.94
C GLN A 45 10.44 4.36 -13.25
N GLU A 46 10.00 3.27 -13.88
CA GLU A 46 10.46 2.86 -15.22
C GLU A 46 10.26 3.98 -16.27
N LEU A 47 9.34 4.93 -16.03
CA LEU A 47 9.15 6.10 -16.91
C LEU A 47 10.39 7.02 -16.93
N ASN A 48 11.11 7.13 -15.82
CA ASN A 48 12.34 7.92 -15.76
C ASN A 48 13.37 7.37 -16.74
N ASP A 49 13.51 6.03 -16.80
CA ASP A 49 14.44 5.36 -17.71
C ASP A 49 14.04 5.60 -19.18
N TRP A 50 12.75 5.66 -19.47
CA TRP A 50 12.23 5.93 -20.82
C TRP A 50 12.50 7.37 -21.26
N LEU A 51 12.42 8.33 -20.34
CA LEU A 51 12.64 9.75 -20.61
C LEU A 51 14.12 10.14 -20.54
N GLY A 52 14.96 9.35 -19.87
CA GLY A 52 16.36 9.68 -19.60
C GLY A 52 16.54 10.78 -18.55
N GLU A 53 15.50 11.09 -17.76
CA GLU A 53 15.48 12.12 -16.72
C GLU A 53 14.68 11.64 -15.50
N GLU A 54 15.13 11.97 -14.29
CA GLU A 54 14.41 11.65 -13.05
C GLU A 54 13.22 12.60 -12.87
N VAL A 55 12.02 12.16 -13.28
CA VAL A 55 10.76 12.92 -13.13
C VAL A 55 9.87 12.38 -12.02
N ILE A 56 9.99 11.09 -11.68
CA ILE A 56 9.22 10.43 -10.62
C ILE A 56 10.17 9.90 -9.53
N ARG A 57 9.99 10.38 -8.30
CA ARG A 57 10.67 9.87 -7.11
C ARG A 57 9.67 9.67 -5.97
N PHE A 58 9.88 8.63 -5.17
CA PHE A 58 9.09 8.35 -3.98
C PHE A 58 9.99 8.44 -2.75
N GLU A 59 9.46 9.01 -1.67
CA GLU A 59 10.13 8.99 -0.38
C GLU A 59 10.04 7.58 0.25
N PRO A 60 11.01 7.19 1.10
CA PRO A 60 10.95 5.94 1.83
C PRO A 60 9.64 5.84 2.63
N TYR A 61 8.98 4.69 2.56
CA TYR A 61 7.79 4.47 3.37
C TYR A 61 8.14 4.39 4.86
N THR A 62 7.56 5.29 5.65
CA THR A 62 7.52 5.20 7.12
C THR A 62 6.08 4.99 7.58
N LEU A 63 5.92 4.23 8.66
CA LEU A 63 4.65 4.07 9.33
C LEU A 63 4.80 4.65 10.73
N ASP A 64 4.75 5.98 10.81
CA ASP A 64 4.90 6.74 12.04
C ASP A 64 3.55 6.74 12.77
N ILE A 65 3.34 5.74 13.62
CA ILE A 65 2.20 5.69 14.51
C ILE A 65 2.62 6.41 15.78
N GLU A 66 2.24 7.69 15.92
CA GLU A 66 2.30 8.35 17.22
C GLU A 66 1.40 7.59 18.19
N ASN A 67 1.99 7.10 19.29
CA ASN A 67 1.25 6.44 20.38
C ASN A 67 0.51 7.47 21.22
#